data_AF-A0A177L7E6-F1
#
_entry.id   AF-A0A177L7E6-F1
#
_cell.length_a   1.000
_cell.length_b   1.000
_cell.length_c   1.000
_cell.angle_alpha   90.00
_cell.angle_beta   90.00
_cell.angle_gamma   90.00
#
_symmetry.space_group_name_H-M   'P 1'
#
loop_
_entity.id
_entity.type
_entity.pdbx_description
1 polymer ?
#
loop_
_entity_poly.entity_id
_entity_poly.type
_entity_poly.pdbx_seq_one_letter_code
_entity_poly.pdbx_strand_id
1 'polypeptide(L)'
;MKEMFIEFTKNGSVYELSIFEDLLKITQDGNVIHIQLSNIYQQPLLDIGLENLNYIVGNLSEYIEFCETNQIYKGIEFDADEWEKHTKIYATMRYASPDGKINLYKKQIDSVQGNMRGFHGDSLIAEKYYPFVSSKATK
;
A
#
# COMPACT_ATOMS: atom_id res chain seq x y z
N MET A 1 -0.57 7.88 -11.77
CA MET A 1 0.04 7.07 -12.85
C MET A 1 0.61 5.81 -12.20
N LYS A 2 0.34 4.60 -12.69
CA LYS A 2 0.93 3.37 -12.11
C LYS A 2 2.35 3.22 -12.67
N GLU A 3 3.32 2.86 -11.85
CA GLU A 3 4.72 2.67 -12.27
C GLU A 3 4.98 1.25 -12.79
N MET A 4 4.32 0.26 -12.19
CA MET A 4 4.30 -1.12 -12.65
C MET A 4 2.88 -1.66 -12.58
N PHE A 5 2.53 -2.51 -13.53
CA PHE A 5 1.21 -3.13 -13.64
C PHE A 5 1.34 -4.57 -14.18
N ILE A 6 0.82 -5.54 -13.43
CA ILE A 6 0.70 -6.93 -13.85
C ILE A 6 -0.76 -7.36 -13.65
N GLU A 7 -1.40 -7.78 -14.73
CA GLU A 7 -2.73 -8.40 -14.69
C GLU A 7 -2.58 -9.92 -14.86
N PHE A 8 -3.31 -10.68 -14.07
CA PHE A 8 -3.40 -12.12 -14.28
C PHE A 8 -4.77 -12.65 -13.85
N THR A 9 -5.22 -13.72 -14.50
CA THR A 9 -6.51 -14.37 -14.20
C THR A 9 -6.28 -15.68 -13.46
N LYS A 10 -7.04 -15.91 -12.40
CA LYS A 10 -7.01 -17.15 -11.61
C LYS A 10 -8.38 -17.44 -11.03
N ASN A 11 -8.82 -18.71 -11.10
CA ASN A 11 -10.10 -19.16 -10.56
C ASN A 11 -11.33 -18.34 -11.00
N GLY A 12 -11.27 -17.71 -12.19
CA GLY A 12 -12.34 -16.86 -12.72
C GLY A 12 -12.33 -15.40 -12.24
N SER A 13 -11.40 -15.02 -11.37
CA SER A 13 -11.17 -13.64 -10.95
C SER A 13 -9.98 -13.01 -11.68
N VAL A 14 -10.07 -11.70 -11.93
CA VAL A 14 -8.97 -10.89 -12.45
C VAL A 14 -8.25 -10.25 -11.28
N TYR A 15 -6.94 -10.47 -11.20
CA TYR A 15 -6.09 -9.87 -10.20
C TYR A 15 -5.14 -8.89 -10.85
N GLU A 16 -4.90 -7.78 -10.16
CA GLU A 16 -3.92 -6.79 -10.58
C GLU A 16 -2.92 -6.55 -9.47
N LEU A 17 -1.63 -6.61 -9.79
CA LEU A 17 -0.57 -6.03 -8.99
C LEU A 17 -0.19 -4.68 -9.60
N SER A 18 -0.24 -3.63 -8.79
CA SER A 18 0.11 -2.26 -9.21
C SER A 18 1.09 -1.65 -8.22
N ILE A 19 2.06 -0.89 -8.72
CA ILE A 19 3.01 -0.13 -7.89
C ILE A 19 2.85 1.35 -8.17
N PHE A 20 2.96 2.14 -7.10
CA PHE A 20 3.04 3.58 -7.17
C PHE A 20 3.94 4.08 -6.04
N GLU A 21 5.02 4.79 -6.39
CA GLU A 21 6.11 5.12 -5.48
C GLU A 21 6.64 3.84 -4.80
N ASP A 22 6.62 3.78 -3.47
CA ASP A 22 7.03 2.58 -2.71
C ASP A 22 5.84 1.74 -2.23
N LEU A 23 4.62 1.96 -2.76
CA LEU A 23 3.44 1.19 -2.39
C LEU A 23 3.09 0.17 -3.47
N LEU A 24 2.92 -1.07 -3.02
CA LEU A 24 2.38 -2.18 -3.80
C LEU A 24 0.93 -2.38 -3.42
N LYS A 25 0.06 -2.50 -4.42
CA LYS A 25 -1.36 -2.79 -4.27
C LYS A 25 -1.73 -4.03 -5.06
N ILE A 26 -2.48 -4.93 -4.43
CA ILE A 26 -3.12 -6.06 -5.10
C ILE A 26 -4.64 -5.87 -5.05
N THR A 27 -5.28 -6.00 -6.21
CA THR A 27 -6.73 -6.01 -6.33
C THR A 27 -7.24 -7.33 -6.88
N GLN A 28 -8.45 -7.72 -6.49
CA GLN A 28 -9.24 -8.80 -7.05
C GLN A 28 -10.55 -8.23 -7.57
N ASP A 29 -10.81 -8.36 -8.87
CA ASP A 29 -12.01 -7.83 -9.53
C ASP A 29 -12.25 -6.33 -9.20
N GLY A 30 -11.15 -5.56 -9.17
CA GLY A 30 -11.14 -4.13 -8.82
C GLY A 30 -11.17 -3.81 -7.31
N ASN A 31 -11.41 -4.79 -6.45
CA ASN A 31 -11.42 -4.60 -4.99
C ASN A 31 -10.01 -4.73 -4.41
N VAL A 32 -9.60 -3.79 -3.57
CA VAL A 32 -8.30 -3.86 -2.88
C VAL A 32 -8.34 -4.98 -1.85
N ILE A 33 -7.46 -5.98 -2.01
CA ILE A 33 -7.31 -7.07 -1.05
C ILE A 33 -6.03 -6.94 -0.23
N HIS A 34 -5.03 -6.22 -0.75
CA HIS A 34 -3.76 -6.05 -0.07
C HIS A 34 -3.05 -4.76 -0.50
N ILE A 35 -2.45 -4.07 0.46
CA ILE A 35 -1.48 -2.99 0.23
C ILE A 35 -0.32 -3.16 1.19
N GLN A 36 0.90 -3.00 0.68
CA GLN A 36 2.13 -2.98 1.48
C GLN A 36 3.21 -2.07 0.87
N LEU A 37 4.36 -1.95 1.53
CA LEU A 37 5.55 -1.39 0.89
C LEU A 37 6.10 -2.36 -0.14
N SER A 38 6.64 -1.84 -1.24
CA SER A 38 7.30 -2.65 -2.28
C SER A 38 8.55 -3.33 -1.75
N ASN A 39 9.26 -2.70 -0.81
CA ASN A 39 10.45 -3.24 -0.17
C ASN A 39 10.32 -3.25 1.36
N ILE A 40 10.51 -4.42 1.95
CA ILE A 40 10.35 -4.71 3.37
C ILE A 40 11.67 -5.30 3.91
N TYR A 41 12.21 -4.61 4.91
CA TYR A 41 13.43 -5.02 5.61
C TYR A 41 13.20 -5.25 7.11
N GLN A 42 11.96 -5.11 7.57
CA GLN A 42 11.63 -5.19 8.99
C GLN A 42 11.13 -6.58 9.34
N GLN A 43 11.82 -7.22 10.28
CA GLN A 43 11.52 -8.59 10.69
C GLN A 43 10.04 -8.81 11.07
N PRO A 44 9.35 -7.92 11.81
CA PRO A 44 7.94 -8.14 12.16
C PRO A 44 6.99 -8.23 10.97
N LEU A 45 7.32 -7.58 9.84
CA LEU A 45 6.52 -7.64 8.61
C LEU A 45 6.81 -8.94 7.83
N LEU A 46 8.08 -9.37 7.81
CA LEU A 46 8.48 -10.65 7.24
C LEU A 46 7.87 -11.82 8.04
N ASP A 47 7.81 -11.71 9.37
CA ASP A 47 7.27 -12.73 10.28
C ASP A 47 5.77 -12.99 10.06
N ILE A 48 5.03 -12.01 9.54
CA ILE A 48 3.62 -12.18 9.16
C ILE A 48 3.45 -12.60 7.69
N GLY A 49 4.54 -12.88 6.97
CA GLY A 49 4.54 -13.37 5.59
C GLY A 49 4.52 -12.29 4.51
N LEU A 50 4.79 -11.03 4.85
CA LEU A 50 4.98 -9.99 3.82
C LEU A 50 6.31 -10.20 3.10
N GLU A 51 6.33 -9.91 1.81
CA GLU A 51 7.47 -10.22 0.95
C GLU A 51 7.89 -9.01 0.12
N ASN A 52 9.13 -9.03 -0.34
CA ASN A 52 9.67 -8.01 -1.22
C ASN A 52 9.14 -8.17 -2.65
N LEU A 53 9.06 -7.07 -3.39
CA LEU A 53 8.56 -7.01 -4.76
C LEU A 53 9.16 -8.10 -5.67
N ASN A 54 10.47 -8.31 -5.63
CA ASN A 54 11.14 -9.29 -6.49
C ASN A 54 10.63 -10.73 -6.24
N TYR A 55 10.37 -11.08 -4.99
CA TYR A 55 9.79 -12.38 -4.65
C TYR A 55 8.35 -12.47 -5.12
N ILE A 56 7.57 -11.41 -4.92
CA ILE A 56 6.14 -11.36 -5.30
C ILE A 56 5.98 -11.47 -6.81
N VAL A 57 6.77 -10.75 -7.60
CA VAL A 57 6.69 -10.85 -9.07
C VAL A 57 7.09 -12.25 -9.55
N GLY A 58 8.08 -12.89 -8.91
CA GLY A 58 8.47 -14.26 -9.22
C GLY A 58 7.44 -15.33 -8.83
N ASN A 59 6.66 -15.09 -7.76
CA ASN A 59 5.74 -16.05 -7.17
C ASN A 59 4.33 -15.47 -6.96
N LEU A 60 3.85 -14.66 -7.91
CA LEU A 60 2.63 -13.83 -7.75
C LEU A 60 1.39 -14.64 -7.38
N SER A 61 1.23 -15.82 -7.99
CA SER A 61 0.12 -16.73 -7.72
C SER A 61 0.10 -17.21 -6.26
N GLU A 62 1.26 -17.57 -5.71
CA GLU A 62 1.41 -18.04 -4.32
C GLU A 62 1.19 -16.88 -3.35
N TYR A 63 1.75 -15.71 -3.66
CA TYR A 63 1.59 -14.53 -2.82
C TYR A 63 0.12 -14.07 -2.73
N ILE A 64 -0.66 -14.30 -3.78
CA ILE A 64 -2.08 -13.98 -3.78
C ILE A 64 -2.91 -14.98 -2.99
N GLU A 65 -2.61 -16.28 -3.08
CA GLU A 65 -3.21 -17.27 -2.18
C GLU A 65 -2.93 -16.91 -0.72
N PHE A 66 -1.71 -16.48 -0.41
CA PHE A 66 -1.35 -15.99 0.91
C PHE A 66 -2.23 -14.79 1.34
N CYS A 67 -2.40 -13.79 0.46
CA CYS A 67 -3.23 -12.62 0.75
C CYS A 67 -4.71 -12.99 0.98
N GLU A 68 -5.26 -13.87 0.16
CA GLU A 68 -6.65 -14.32 0.25
C GLU A 68 -6.92 -15.18 1.48
N THR A 69 -5.98 -16.07 1.82
CA THR A 69 -6.12 -17.02 2.92
C THR A 69 -5.99 -16.32 4.26
N ASN A 70 -4.96 -15.48 4.42
CA ASN A 70 -4.64 -14.89 5.72
C ASN A 70 -5.38 -13.57 5.94
N GLN A 71 -5.74 -12.85 4.87
CA GLN A 71 -6.43 -11.55 4.92
C GLN A 71 -5.83 -10.59 5.95
N ILE A 72 -4.49 -10.59 6.07
CA ILE A 72 -3.80 -9.85 7.12
C ILE A 72 -3.96 -8.33 6.95
N TYR A 73 -4.10 -7.84 5.72
CA TYR A 73 -4.27 -6.41 5.46
C TYR A 73 -5.63 -5.91 5.96
N LYS A 74 -5.63 -4.87 6.80
CA LYS A 74 -6.83 -4.26 7.41
C LYS A 74 -7.05 -2.80 7.03
N GLY A 75 -6.12 -2.19 6.29
CA GLY A 75 -6.28 -0.82 5.79
C GLY A 75 -4.99 -0.02 5.78
N ILE A 76 -5.09 1.16 5.19
CA ILE A 76 -4.03 2.15 5.13
C ILE A 76 -4.63 3.53 5.41
N GLU A 77 -3.90 4.33 6.17
CA GLU A 77 -4.18 5.74 6.41
C GLU A 77 -2.97 6.57 6.00
N PHE A 78 -3.22 7.81 5.64
CA PHE A 78 -2.18 8.76 5.27
C PHE A 78 -2.29 9.97 6.18
N ASP A 79 -1.15 10.44 6.68
CA ASP A 79 -1.07 11.65 7.49
C ASP A 79 0.11 12.51 7.03
N ALA A 80 -0.05 13.83 7.17
CA ALA A 80 0.98 14.80 6.90
C ALA A 80 1.48 15.42 8.21
N ASP A 81 2.80 15.56 8.32
CA ASP A 81 3.47 16.19 9.45
C ASP A 81 4.21 17.43 8.95
N GLU A 82 3.66 18.60 9.26
CA GLU A 82 4.07 19.91 8.72
C GLU A 82 4.96 20.67 9.71
N TRP A 83 6.17 21.02 9.26
CA TRP A 83 7.17 21.74 10.05
C TRP A 83 7.77 22.88 9.23
N GLU A 84 7.52 24.14 9.58
CA GLU A 84 8.07 25.39 9.01
C GLU A 84 8.23 25.47 7.47
N LYS A 85 9.13 24.68 6.85
CA LYS A 85 9.44 24.63 5.42
C LYS A 85 9.39 23.22 4.80
N HIS A 86 8.93 22.23 5.57
CA HIS A 86 8.97 20.82 5.23
C HIS A 86 7.66 20.15 5.62
N THR A 87 7.08 19.40 4.69
CA THR A 87 5.95 18.50 4.99
C THR A 87 6.40 17.09 4.74
N LYS A 88 6.28 16.21 5.74
CA LYS A 88 6.51 14.77 5.58
C LYS A 88 5.17 14.08 5.45
N ILE A 89 5.09 13.10 4.54
CA ILE A 89 3.88 12.30 4.35
C ILE A 89 4.16 10.90 4.83
N TYR A 90 3.27 10.38 5.66
CA TYR A 90 3.35 9.06 6.23
C TYR A 90 2.21 8.18 5.75
N ALA A 91 2.51 6.91 5.48
CA ALA A 91 1.52 5.84 5.41
C ALA A 91 1.53 5.07 6.72
N THR A 92 0.34 4.87 7.29
CA THR A 92 0.10 3.96 8.41
C THR A 92 -0.69 2.76 7.88
N MET A 93 -0.02 1.64 7.70
CA MET A 93 -0.62 0.37 7.29
C MET A 93 -1.04 -0.44 8.51
N ARG A 94 -2.19 -1.11 8.43
CA ARG A 94 -2.74 -1.93 9.51
C ARG A 94 -2.76 -3.39 9.08
N TYR A 95 -2.08 -4.25 9.85
CA TYR A 95 -2.04 -5.69 9.60
C TYR A 95 -2.50 -6.49 10.82
N ALA A 96 -3.31 -7.52 10.61
CA ALA A 96 -3.63 -8.49 11.63
C ALA A 96 -2.50 -9.53 11.73
N SER A 97 -2.00 -9.78 12.94
CA SER A 97 -1.13 -10.93 13.23
C SER A 97 -1.93 -12.23 13.30
N PRO A 98 -1.27 -13.41 13.30
CA PRO A 98 -1.94 -14.70 13.40
C PRO A 98 -2.83 -14.87 14.64
N ASP A 99 -2.53 -14.15 15.73
CA ASP A 99 -3.33 -14.13 16.97
C ASP A 99 -4.51 -13.12 16.91
N GLY A 100 -4.74 -12.50 15.75
CA GLY A 100 -5.84 -11.56 15.51
C GLY A 100 -5.59 -10.13 15.99
N LYS A 101 -4.42 -9.82 16.58
CA LYS A 101 -4.10 -8.44 16.99
C LYS A 101 -3.79 -7.57 15.79
N ILE A 102 -4.20 -6.31 15.86
CA ILE A 102 -3.92 -5.33 14.81
C ILE A 102 -2.60 -4.62 15.16
N ASN A 103 -1.62 -4.75 14.27
CA ASN A 103 -0.34 -4.07 14.31
C ASN A 103 -0.37 -2.88 13.34
N LEU A 104 0.21 -1.76 13.77
CA LEU A 104 0.31 -0.54 12.97
C LEU A 104 1.75 -0.37 12.51
N TYR A 105 1.91 -0.16 11.21
CA TYR A 105 3.21 0.09 10.61
C TYR A 105 3.21 1.45 9.92
N LYS A 106 3.94 2.41 10.53
CA LYS A 106 4.05 3.78 10.04
C LYS A 106 5.39 3.99 9.34
N LYS A 107 5.34 4.50 8.11
CA LYS A 107 6.53 4.81 7.29
C LYS A 107 6.37 6.14 6.58
N GLN A 108 7.42 6.95 6.56
CA GLN A 108 7.47 8.13 5.69
C GLN A 108 7.60 7.66 4.23
N ILE A 109 6.66 8.06 3.38
CA ILE A 109 6.60 7.68 1.96
C ILE A 109 6.95 8.84 1.02
N ASP A 110 6.92 10.08 1.51
CA ASP A 110 7.25 11.26 0.71
C ASP A 110 7.66 12.44 1.60
N SER A 111 8.22 13.47 0.99
CA SER A 111 8.46 14.76 1.62
C SER A 111 8.52 15.90 0.60
N VAL A 112 7.94 17.04 0.96
CA VAL A 112 7.97 18.26 0.14
C VAL A 112 8.78 19.34 0.87
N GLN A 113 9.68 20.02 0.14
CA GLN A 113 10.46 21.18 0.63
C GLN A 113 9.96 22.46 -0.07
N GLY A 114 9.60 23.52 0.69
CA GLY A 114 9.21 24.82 0.11
C GLY A 114 8.11 25.59 0.87
N ASN A 115 8.17 26.92 0.80
CA ASN A 115 7.58 27.93 1.72
C ASN A 115 6.03 27.96 1.93
N MET A 116 5.68 28.05 3.22
CA MET A 116 4.66 28.83 3.96
C MET A 116 3.31 29.27 3.32
N ARG A 117 2.26 29.06 4.16
CA ARG A 117 0.83 29.47 4.07
C ARG A 117 0.05 28.82 2.92
N GLY A 118 -0.68 27.76 3.25
CA GLY A 118 -1.69 27.15 2.38
C GLY A 118 -1.23 25.90 1.64
N PHE A 119 -0.05 25.35 1.96
CA PHE A 119 0.23 23.95 1.63
C PHE A 119 -0.65 23.11 2.56
N HIS A 120 -1.52 22.30 1.98
CA HIS A 120 -2.37 21.38 2.71
C HIS A 120 -1.79 20.00 2.40
N GLY A 121 -1.01 19.42 3.30
CA GLY A 121 -0.53 18.05 3.14
C GLY A 121 -1.67 17.08 2.78
N ASP A 122 -2.87 17.35 3.30
CA ASP A 122 -4.12 16.67 2.96
C ASP A 122 -4.49 16.75 1.47
N SER A 123 -4.29 17.89 0.81
CA SER A 123 -4.54 18.03 -0.64
C SER A 123 -3.57 17.18 -1.44
N LEU A 124 -2.28 17.17 -1.09
CA LEU A 124 -1.31 16.29 -1.75
C LEU A 124 -1.64 14.82 -1.52
N ILE A 125 -2.06 14.46 -0.31
CA ILE A 125 -2.53 13.10 0.01
C ILE A 125 -3.72 12.70 -0.88
N ALA A 126 -4.71 13.58 -0.96
CA ALA A 126 -5.93 13.37 -1.73
C ALA A 126 -5.68 13.31 -3.25
N GLU A 127 -4.74 14.10 -3.76
CA GLU A 127 -4.40 14.11 -5.18
C GLU A 127 -3.50 12.93 -5.58
N LYS A 128 -2.52 12.59 -4.73
CA LYS A 128 -1.46 11.64 -5.08
C LYS A 128 -1.79 10.20 -4.67
N TYR A 129 -2.26 9.98 -3.44
CA TYR A 129 -2.37 8.63 -2.87
C TYR A 129 -3.80 8.07 -2.88
N TYR A 130 -4.82 8.91 -2.66
CA TYR A 130 -6.21 8.42 -2.63
C TYR A 130 -6.66 7.77 -3.94
N PRO A 131 -6.34 8.28 -5.13
CA PRO A 131 -6.69 7.60 -6.38
C PRO A 131 -6.06 6.21 -6.49
N PHE A 132 -4.86 6.02 -5.91
CA PHE A 132 -4.19 4.73 -5.90
C PHE A 132 -4.84 3.74 -4.95
N VAL A 133 -5.22 4.16 -3.73
CA VAL A 133 -5.74 3.23 -2.72
C VAL A 133 -7.26 3.02 -2.78
N SER A 134 -7.99 3.89 -3.49
CA SER A 134 -9.45 3.74 -3.60
C SER A 134 -9.83 2.51 -4.45
N SER A 135 -10.87 1.80 -4.03
CA SER A 135 -11.44 0.64 -4.72
C SER A 135 -12.36 1.01 -5.89
N LYS A 136 -12.53 2.30 -6.19
CA LYS A 136 -13.47 2.73 -7.22
C LYS A 136 -12.83 2.66 -8.59
N ALA A 137 -13.14 1.60 -9.33
CA ALA A 137 -13.51 1.78 -10.72
C ALA A 137 -14.60 2.88 -10.74
N THR A 138 -14.26 4.03 -11.31
CA THR A 138 -15.24 5.04 -11.69
C THR A 138 -16.25 4.33 -12.59
N LYS A 139 -17.45 4.06 -12.06
CA LYS A 139 -18.60 3.64 -12.89
C LYS A 139 -19.01 4.80 -13.80
#